data_AF-F9DTF5-F1
#
_entry.id   AF-F9DTF5-F1
#
_cell.length_a   1.000
_cell.length_b   1.000
_cell.length_c   1.000
_cell.angle_alpha   90.00
_cell.angle_beta   90.00
_cell.angle_gamma   90.00
#
_symmetry.space_group_name_H-M   'P 1'
#
loop_
_entity.id
_entity.type
_entity.pdbx_description
1 polymer ?
#
loop_
_entity_poly.entity_id
_entity_poly.type
_entity_poly.pdbx_seq_one_letter_code
_entity_poly.pdbx_strand_id
1 'polypeptide(L)'
;MTRKRGMYFFIMTIVAALFLSACGKDSDEAKADNPGKEGEAGQTYNFKLAHIAPPDHIWNETAQKFAEELEERSDGRMKMELYPGGQLGGEPDMVQQLETGSLDFGFITTAFLTSRSVAKIFFAISESFAS
;
A
#
# COMPACT_ATOMS: atom_id res chain seq x y z
N MET A 1 -26.28 -29.99 -45.90
CA MET A 1 -25.44 -30.23 -44.70
C MET A 1 -24.47 -29.06 -44.38
N THR A 2 -24.78 -27.81 -44.71
CA THR A 2 -23.86 -26.65 -44.56
C THR A 2 -24.25 -25.67 -43.43
N ARG A 3 -25.46 -25.75 -42.88
CA ARG A 3 -25.99 -24.79 -41.89
C ARG A 3 -25.43 -24.96 -40.46
N LYS A 4 -25.00 -26.17 -40.08
CA LYS A 4 -24.33 -26.44 -38.79
C LYS A 4 -22.86 -26.02 -38.80
N ARG A 5 -22.19 -26.10 -39.96
CA ARG A 5 -20.79 -25.69 -40.15
C ARG A 5 -20.59 -24.17 -39.95
N GLY A 6 -21.56 -23.36 -40.39
CA GLY A 6 -21.56 -21.91 -40.13
C GLY A 6 -21.83 -21.55 -38.66
N MET A 7 -22.68 -22.32 -37.96
CA MET A 7 -22.93 -22.14 -36.53
C MET A 7 -21.69 -22.48 -35.69
N TYR A 8 -20.96 -23.54 -36.04
CA TYR A 8 -19.69 -23.87 -35.37
C TYR A 8 -18.60 -22.83 -35.63
N PHE A 9 -18.57 -22.22 -36.82
CA PHE A 9 -17.63 -21.14 -37.13
C PHE A 9 -17.89 -19.89 -36.28
N PHE A 10 -19.16 -19.54 -36.05
CA PHE A 10 -19.56 -18.40 -35.23
C PHE A 10 -19.34 -18.64 -33.72
N ILE A 11 -19.56 -19.88 -33.25
CA ILE A 11 -19.28 -20.29 -31.86
C ILE A 11 -17.76 -20.32 -31.59
N MET A 12 -16.95 -20.76 -32.57
CA MET A 12 -15.48 -20.78 -32.45
C MET A 12 -14.88 -19.36 -32.35
N THR A 13 -15.46 -18.37 -33.05
CA THR A 13 -15.03 -16.97 -32.95
C THR A 13 -15.39 -16.31 -31.62
N ILE A 14 -16.53 -16.67 -31.01
CA ILE A 14 -16.95 -16.13 -29.70
C ILE A 14 -16.12 -16.74 -28.56
N VAL A 15 -15.78 -18.03 -28.64
CA VAL A 15 -14.91 -18.70 -27.66
C VAL A 15 -13.48 -18.16 -27.73
N ALA A 16 -12.95 -17.86 -28.92
CA ALA A 16 -11.63 -17.23 -29.08
C ALA A 16 -11.55 -15.81 -28.47
N ALA A 17 -12.64 -15.04 -28.51
CA ALA A 17 -12.71 -13.72 -27.89
C ALA A 17 -12.72 -13.78 -26.35
N LEU A 18 -13.25 -14.87 -25.77
CA LEU A 18 -13.25 -15.09 -24.31
C LEU A 18 -11.85 -15.47 -23.79
N PHE A 19 -11.00 -16.09 -24.61
CA PHE A 19 -9.62 -16.43 -24.22
C PHE A 19 -8.66 -15.24 -24.26
N LEU A 20 -8.90 -14.23 -25.11
CA LEU A 20 -8.01 -13.05 -25.22
C LEU A 20 -8.08 -12.09 -24.03
N SER A 21 -9.19 -12.08 -23.27
CA SER A 21 -9.31 -11.25 -22.07
C SER A 21 -8.67 -11.89 -20.83
N ALA A 22 -8.10 -13.10 -20.95
CA ALA A 22 -7.51 -13.86 -19.85
C ALA A 22 -5.97 -13.90 -19.86
N CYS A 23 -5.32 -13.16 -20.76
CA CYS A 23 -3.86 -13.02 -20.78
C CYS A 23 -3.45 -11.56 -20.97
N GLY A 24 -3.47 -10.82 -19.87
CA GLY A 24 -2.82 -9.51 -19.75
C GLY A 24 -1.78 -9.58 -18.64
N LYS A 25 -0.65 -10.24 -18.90
CA LYS A 25 0.55 -10.17 -18.06
C LYS A 25 1.79 -10.41 -18.93
N ASP A 26 2.54 -9.33 -19.17
CA ASP A 26 4.01 -9.22 -19.29
C ASP A 26 4.39 -7.89 -19.98
N SER A 27 5.35 -7.07 -19.55
CA SER A 27 6.11 -6.91 -18.31
C SER A 27 6.95 -5.63 -18.50
N ASP A 28 6.95 -4.72 -17.53
CA ASP A 28 8.11 -3.89 -17.12
C ASP A 28 7.67 -2.93 -16.00
N GLU A 29 7.70 -3.41 -14.76
CA GLU A 29 8.33 -2.70 -13.65
C GLU A 29 8.36 -3.63 -12.42
N ALA A 30 9.56 -3.73 -11.85
CA ALA A 30 9.89 -4.67 -10.80
C ALA A 30 9.35 -4.23 -9.43
N LYS A 31 8.84 -5.22 -8.67
CA LYS A 31 9.17 -5.55 -7.27
C LYS A 31 7.95 -5.79 -6.36
N ALA A 32 8.07 -6.91 -5.65
CA ALA A 32 7.30 -7.41 -4.51
C ALA A 32 5.97 -8.16 -4.83
N ASP A 33 6.14 -9.36 -5.38
CA ASP A 33 5.25 -10.49 -5.12
C ASP A 33 5.12 -10.74 -3.61
N ASN A 34 3.88 -10.82 -3.13
CA ASN A 34 3.52 -11.76 -2.07
C ASN A 34 2.06 -12.18 -2.26
N PRO A 35 1.79 -13.35 -2.88
CA PRO A 35 0.48 -13.96 -2.78
C PRO A 35 0.37 -14.60 -1.39
N GLY A 36 -0.04 -13.78 -0.42
CA GLY A 36 -0.36 -14.23 0.93
C GLY A 36 -1.62 -15.09 0.89
N LYS A 37 -1.42 -16.40 1.10
CA LYS A 37 -2.41 -17.45 1.31
C LYS A 37 -3.72 -16.95 1.95
N GLU A 38 -4.81 -17.18 1.23
CA GLU A 38 -6.15 -17.27 1.81
C GLU A 38 -6.18 -18.51 2.72
N GLY A 39 -6.12 -18.29 4.04
CA GLY A 39 -6.18 -19.33 5.06
C GLY A 39 -6.57 -18.73 6.40
N GLU A 40 -7.87 -18.85 6.71
CA GLU A 40 -8.57 -18.41 7.93
C GLU A 40 -8.57 -16.89 8.23
N ALA A 41 -9.78 -16.33 8.23
CA ALA A 41 -10.07 -14.90 8.31
C ALA A 41 -9.78 -14.30 9.70
N GLY A 42 -8.50 -14.13 10.03
CA GLY A 42 -8.03 -13.06 10.91
C GLY A 42 -7.86 -11.78 10.09
N GLN A 43 -8.38 -10.64 10.55
CA GLN A 43 -8.19 -9.38 9.83
C GLN A 43 -6.69 -9.08 9.71
N THR A 44 -6.21 -8.98 8.47
CA THR A 44 -4.84 -8.59 8.15
C THR A 44 -4.82 -7.08 7.97
N TYR A 45 -3.99 -6.39 8.74
CA TYR A 45 -3.81 -4.94 8.66
C TYR A 45 -2.52 -4.63 7.92
N ASN A 46 -2.63 -3.93 6.79
CA ASN A 46 -1.47 -3.46 6.04
C ASN A 46 -1.27 -1.98 6.36
N PHE A 47 -0.15 -1.67 7.00
CA PHE A 47 0.25 -0.30 7.33
C PHE A 47 1.24 0.22 6.29
N LYS A 48 1.10 1.49 5.91
CA LYS A 48 2.05 2.16 5.01
C LYS A 48 2.93 3.12 5.80
N LEU A 49 4.25 2.99 5.65
CA LEU A 49 5.24 3.87 6.25
C LEU A 49 6.08 4.55 5.18
N ALA A 50 6.13 5.88 5.17
CA ALA A 50 6.93 6.64 4.20
C ALA A 50 7.96 7.57 4.86
N HIS A 51 9.07 7.82 4.18
CA HIS A 51 10.05 8.82 4.61
C HIS A 51 10.83 9.42 3.44
N ILE A 52 11.29 10.67 3.61
CA ILE A 52 12.07 11.37 2.59
C ILE A 52 13.54 10.95 2.50
N ALA A 53 14.09 10.35 3.56
CA ALA A 53 15.49 9.96 3.58
C ALA A 53 15.79 8.84 2.57
N PRO A 54 17.02 8.76 2.05
CA PRO A 54 17.42 7.65 1.19
C PRO A 54 17.37 6.30 1.91
N PRO A 55 17.32 5.17 1.17
CA PRO A 55 17.23 3.82 1.74
C PRO A 55 18.43 3.39 2.60
N ASP A 56 19.59 4.05 2.47
CA ASP A 56 20.79 3.80 3.27
C ASP A 56 20.79 4.55 4.61
N HIS A 57 19.77 5.37 4.86
CA HIS A 57 19.66 6.17 6.07
C HIS A 57 19.13 5.32 7.24
N ILE A 58 19.52 5.69 8.45
CA ILE A 58 19.08 5.05 9.71
C ILE A 58 17.54 4.98 9.84
N TRP A 59 16.81 5.90 9.19
CA TRP A 59 15.35 5.88 9.15
C TRP A 59 14.80 4.64 8.47
N ASN A 60 15.43 4.18 7.38
CA ASN A 60 14.99 2.97 6.70
C ASN A 60 15.29 1.73 7.55
N GLU A 61 16.46 1.66 8.19
CA GLU A 61 16.78 0.56 9.13
C GLU A 61 15.79 0.51 10.31
N THR A 62 15.41 1.68 10.83
CA THR A 62 14.44 1.78 11.93
C THR A 62 13.05 1.34 11.48
N ALA A 63 12.62 1.75 10.29
CA ALA A 63 11.34 1.32 9.72
C ALA A 63 11.29 -0.19 9.46
N GLN A 64 12.40 -0.80 9.01
CA GLN A 64 12.48 -2.24 8.80
C GLN A 64 12.38 -3.01 10.11
N LYS A 65 13.15 -2.60 11.14
CA LYS A 65 13.03 -3.18 12.48
C LYS A 65 11.63 -3.04 13.06
N PHE A 66 10.98 -1.89 12.83
CA PHE A 66 9.60 -1.66 13.27
C PHE A 66 8.60 -2.58 12.56
N ALA A 67 8.77 -2.81 11.26
CA ALA A 67 7.96 -3.76 10.50
C ALA A 67 8.14 -5.19 11.01
N GLU A 68 9.37 -5.62 11.26
CA GLU A 68 9.69 -6.94 11.82
C GLU A 68 9.05 -7.14 13.21
N GLU A 69 9.21 -6.17 14.11
CA GLU A 69 8.59 -6.25 15.44
C GLU A 69 7.06 -6.27 15.39
N LEU A 70 6.45 -5.53 14.46
CA LEU A 70 5.01 -5.54 14.28
C LEU A 70 4.51 -6.88 13.75
N GLU A 71 5.22 -7.48 12.80
CA GLU A 71 4.88 -8.79 12.26
C GLU A 71 5.02 -9.87 13.35
N GLU A 72 6.11 -9.84 14.12
CA GLU A 72 6.38 -10.79 15.22
C GLU A 72 5.31 -10.68 16.33
N ARG A 73 5.01 -9.45 16.78
CA ARG A 73 4.04 -9.23 17.87
C ARG A 73 2.59 -9.49 17.45
N SER A 74 2.30 -9.42 16.16
CA SER A 74 0.94 -9.58 15.63
C SER A 74 0.64 -11.00 15.14
N ASP A 75 1.60 -11.93 15.27
CA ASP A 75 1.54 -13.27 14.68
C ASP A 75 1.31 -13.22 13.15
N GLY A 76 1.95 -12.26 12.47
CA GLY A 76 1.85 -12.09 11.02
C GLY A 76 0.57 -11.38 10.53
N ARG A 77 -0.28 -10.91 11.43
CA ARG A 77 -1.54 -10.22 11.07
C ARG A 77 -1.33 -8.76 10.68
N MET A 78 -0.27 -8.11 11.16
CA MET A 78 0.08 -6.74 10.83
C MET A 78 1.29 -6.75 9.92
N LYS A 79 1.14 -6.22 8.71
CA LYS A 79 2.22 -6.08 7.73
C LYS A 79 2.49 -4.62 7.47
N MET A 80 3.74 -4.29 7.15
CA MET A 80 4.16 -2.92 6.86
C MET A 80 4.79 -2.80 5.49
N GLU A 81 4.34 -1.81 4.73
CA GLU A 81 4.92 -1.41 3.45
C GLU A 81 5.76 -0.16 3.64
N LEU A 82 7.05 -0.23 3.29
CA LEU A 82 7.99 0.89 3.40
C LEU A 82 8.16 1.61 2.07
N TYR A 83 8.04 2.94 2.10
CA TYR A 83 8.22 3.84 0.97
C TYR A 83 9.35 4.85 1.25
N PRO A 84 10.63 4.44 1.09
CA PRO A 84 11.78 5.32 1.33
C PRO A 84 12.03 6.30 0.18
N GLY A 85 12.89 7.28 0.39
CA GLY A 85 13.37 8.18 -0.66
C GLY A 85 12.33 9.16 -1.20
N GLY A 86 11.26 9.44 -0.46
CA GLY A 86 10.22 10.38 -0.89
C GLY A 86 9.39 9.87 -2.07
N GLN A 87 9.22 8.56 -2.21
CA GLN A 87 8.37 7.94 -3.24
C GLN A 87 6.93 8.45 -3.25
N LEU A 88 6.41 8.85 -2.08
CA LEU A 88 5.07 9.40 -1.92
C LEU A 88 5.01 10.93 -1.99
N GLY A 89 6.12 11.57 -2.35
CA GLY A 89 6.28 13.02 -2.38
C GLY A 89 7.13 13.56 -1.23
N GLY A 90 7.12 14.88 -1.08
CA GLY A 90 7.83 15.56 0.01
C GLY A 90 7.08 15.48 1.33
N GLU A 91 7.67 16.02 2.39
CA GLU A 91 7.02 16.17 3.70
C GLU A 91 5.60 16.78 3.65
N PRO A 92 5.27 17.82 2.83
CA PRO A 92 3.90 18.34 2.73
C PRO A 92 2.89 17.33 2.20
N ASP A 93 3.28 16.53 1.21
CA ASP A 93 2.40 15.54 0.57
C ASP A 93 2.17 14.36 1.52
N MET A 94 3.23 13.91 2.21
CA MET A 94 3.13 12.86 3.22
C MET A 94 2.23 13.27 4.40
N VAL A 95 2.32 14.52 4.90
CA VAL A 95 1.39 15.00 5.94
C VAL A 95 -0.05 14.98 5.45
N GLN A 96 -0.30 15.37 4.21
CA GLN A 96 -1.66 15.33 3.65
C GLN A 96 -2.17 13.89 3.49
N GLN A 97 -1.29 12.95 3.13
CA GLN A 97 -1.65 11.53 3.06
C GLN A 97 -1.91 10.93 4.45
N LEU A 98 -1.17 11.36 5.48
CA LEU A 98 -1.44 11.01 6.88
C LEU A 98 -2.80 11.54 7.33
N GLU A 99 -3.13 12.80 7.00
CA GLU A 99 -4.42 13.40 7.35
C GLU A 99 -5.62 12.74 6.65
N THR A 100 -5.42 12.24 5.42
CA THR A 100 -6.46 11.53 4.66
C THR A 100 -6.54 10.04 4.99
N GLY A 101 -5.62 9.51 5.80
CA GLY A 101 -5.51 8.08 6.10
C GLY A 101 -5.03 7.23 4.91
N SER A 102 -4.48 7.86 3.86
CA SER A 102 -3.84 7.14 2.75
C SER A 102 -2.44 6.63 3.13
N LEU A 103 -1.83 7.26 4.13
CA LEU A 103 -0.56 6.86 4.75
C LEU A 103 -0.82 6.70 6.25
N ASP A 104 -0.32 5.63 6.86
CA ASP A 104 -0.53 5.37 8.30
C ASP A 104 0.60 5.94 9.14
N PHE A 105 1.84 5.81 8.66
CA PHE A 105 3.05 6.24 9.35
C PHE A 105 3.95 7.05 8.42
N GLY A 106 4.60 8.08 8.97
CA GLY A 106 5.55 8.89 8.23
C GLY A 106 6.68 9.38 9.10
N PHE A 107 7.93 9.22 8.67
CA PHE A 107 9.04 9.94 9.29
C PHE A 107 9.17 11.31 8.65
N ILE A 108 8.88 12.32 9.47
CA ILE A 108 8.82 13.72 9.08
C ILE A 108 9.71 14.49 10.04
N THR A 109 10.43 15.47 9.52
CA THR A 109 11.29 16.30 10.36
C THR A 109 10.45 17.11 11.34
N THR A 110 10.96 17.28 12.55
CA THR A 110 10.31 18.08 13.59
C THR A 110 10.12 19.54 13.17
N ALA A 111 11.03 20.07 12.36
CA ALA A 111 10.93 21.42 11.78
C ALA A 111 9.69 21.55 10.88
N PHE A 112 9.42 20.56 10.02
CA PHE A 112 8.25 20.57 9.16
C PHE A 112 6.96 20.34 9.94
N LEU A 113 6.97 19.36 10.87
CA LEU A 113 5.83 19.09 11.73
C LEU A 113 5.44 20.32 12.54
N THR A 114 6.37 20.98 13.22
CA THR A 114 6.08 22.18 14.04
C THR A 114 5.47 23.31 13.21
N SER A 115 5.91 23.52 11.96
CA SER A 115 5.33 24.54 11.07
C SER A 115 3.86 24.27 10.71
N ARG A 116 3.43 23.00 10.61
CA ARG A 116 2.05 22.61 10.29
C ARG A 116 1.18 22.37 11.54
N SER A 117 1.78 22.07 12.70
CA SER A 117 1.10 21.43 13.84
C SER A 117 0.76 22.31 15.05
N VAL A 118 1.19 23.59 15.10
CA VAL A 118 0.80 24.49 16.22
C VAL A 118 -0.73 24.58 16.36
N ALA A 119 -1.49 24.50 15.26
CA ALA A 119 -2.95 24.54 15.30
C ALA A 119 -3.64 23.18 15.56
N LYS A 120 -3.03 22.05 15.16
CA LYS A 120 -3.69 20.72 15.19
C LYS A 120 -3.33 19.87 16.43
N ILE A 121 -2.12 20.03 17.00
CA ILE A 121 -1.74 19.35 18.26
C ILE A 121 -2.60 19.85 19.42
N PHE A 122 -2.88 21.15 19.48
CA PHE A 122 -3.75 21.72 20.51
C PHE A 122 -5.20 21.20 20.39
N PHE A 123 -5.70 21.05 19.17
CA PHE A 123 -7.04 20.53 18.91
C PHE A 123 -7.18 19.04 19.26
N ALA A 124 -6.22 18.19 18.84
CA ALA A 124 -6.21 16.77 19.14
C ALA A 124 -6.03 16.46 20.64
N ILE A 125 -5.20 17.24 21.35
CA ILE A 125 -5.08 17.12 22.81
C ILE A 125 -6.38 17.55 23.51
N SER A 126 -7.10 18.55 22.98
CA SER A 126 -8.37 18.98 23.56
C SER A 126 -9.51 17.97 23.36
N GLU A 127 -9.59 17.30 22.21
CA GLU A 127 -10.61 16.26 21.95
C GLU A 127 -10.33 14.97 22.71
N SER A 128 -9.06 14.60 22.89
CA SER A 128 -8.69 13.42 23.67
C SER A 128 -8.90 13.58 25.19
N PHE A 129 -9.11 14.81 25.68
CA PHE A 129 -9.45 15.09 27.08
C PHE A 129 -10.95 15.35 27.30
N ALA A 130 -11.73 15.41 26.23
CA ALA A 130 -13.18 15.66 26.26
C ALA A 130 -14.03 14.38 26.11
N SER A 131 -13.42 13.20 26.01
CA SER A 131 -14.09 11.90 26.00
C SER A 131 -13.68 11.02 27.18
#